data_AF-A0A8J2HDW6-F1
#
_entry.id   AF-A0A8J2HDW6-F1
#
_cell.length_a   1.000
_cell.length_b   1.000
_cell.length_c   1.000
_cell.angle_alpha   90.00
_cell.angle_beta   90.00
_cell.angle_gamma   90.00
#
_symmetry.space_group_name_H-M   'P 1'
#
loop_
_entity.id
_entity.type
_entity.pdbx_description
1 polymer ?
#
loop_
_entity_poly.entity_id
_entity_poly.type
_entity_poly.pdbx_seq_one_letter_code
_entity_poly.pdbx_strand_id
1 'polypeptide(L)'
;MNRVIVYSHLSKLSQHIKKIMPQLNIVNINPDNNESLELNNVEIMVTDCSLLLNIRNKLSNIKWIQFTSAGVEELLGLSDDKNINFVVTRFVDSAYGLDMAEYVVMQIVAHERNQWKEYEAQKKSFWSSDSMFGQRRLLSDMTIGIMGVVARTLKHFNAKIWGLTRTIPTTKEPYIDEYRTTSSLPEFLSNCHYIINIMPATPETDGLLNGDMLKNCEENNAIFMNVGRGNIIKEDDLVNALENKWITAAILDVFEVEPLPSTSKLWTMPQVIISPHNACLARAESVAELFCNNYNKFTHGEPLLHLSISAGVEQLIELRHEKNINFVITRFVDETYGLDMAEYIIMQIVAFERRQREEYEKLKSAVWPHNSMFVSRRLISQMNIGIMGIGNIGKVVARSLKHFNAKIWGLTRTIPTTKEPYIDEYRTTNSLPEFLSNCHYIINIMPATPETNGLLNGDMLKNCKENNAIFMNVGRGNIIKEDDLVNALENKWITAAILDVFEVEPLPSTSKLWTMPQVIITPHNACTVRADGIANLFKSNYEKYMKGETLPNVLNIQRGY
;
A
#
# COMPACT_ATOMS: atom_id res chain seq x y z
N MET A 1 -15.32 23.86 -32.03
CA MET A 1 -14.79 22.86 -31.07
C MET A 1 -13.32 23.13 -30.89
N ASN A 2 -12.85 23.19 -29.64
CA ASN A 2 -11.45 23.48 -29.35
C ASN A 2 -10.61 22.23 -29.64
N ARG A 3 -9.45 22.41 -30.27
CA ARG A 3 -8.51 21.32 -30.57
C ARG A 3 -7.68 21.05 -29.32
N VAL A 4 -7.73 19.81 -28.83
CA VAL A 4 -6.93 19.35 -27.69
C VAL A 4 -5.72 18.59 -28.22
N ILE A 5 -4.52 18.97 -27.76
CA ILE A 5 -3.30 18.19 -28.01
C ILE A 5 -3.03 17.28 -26.82
N VAL A 6 -2.71 16.01 -27.09
CA VAL A 6 -2.10 15.10 -26.12
C VAL A 6 -0.65 14.86 -26.55
N TYR A 7 0.31 15.27 -25.73
CA TYR A 7 1.75 15.20 -25.99
C TYR A 7 2.46 14.63 -24.76
N SER A 8 2.49 13.31 -24.65
CA SER A 8 2.91 12.60 -23.43
C SER A 8 3.39 11.20 -23.76
N HIS A 9 4.35 10.69 -22.99
CA HIS A 9 4.79 9.30 -23.04
C HIS A 9 3.79 8.33 -22.38
N LEU A 10 2.73 8.84 -21.72
CA LEU A 10 1.70 8.03 -21.06
C LEU A 10 0.81 7.32 -22.09
N SER A 11 1.19 6.08 -22.43
CA SER A 11 0.56 5.31 -23.50
C SER A 11 -0.96 5.20 -23.36
N LYS A 12 -1.66 5.22 -24.51
CA LYS A 12 -3.13 5.14 -24.65
C LYS A 12 -3.94 6.27 -24.02
N LEU A 13 -3.33 7.30 -23.40
CA LEU A 13 -4.05 8.41 -22.77
C LEU A 13 -5.14 9.03 -23.66
N SER A 14 -4.83 9.32 -24.93
CA SER A 14 -5.81 9.85 -25.90
C SER A 14 -6.95 8.88 -26.25
N GLN A 15 -6.77 7.56 -26.07
CA GLN A 15 -7.82 6.56 -26.24
C GLN A 15 -8.79 6.59 -25.05
N HIS A 16 -8.28 6.71 -23.81
CA HIS A 16 -9.11 6.85 -22.62
C HIS A 16 -9.90 8.18 -22.64
N ILE A 17 -9.27 9.31 -23.04
CA ILE A 17 -10.00 10.58 -23.17
C ILE A 17 -11.10 10.48 -24.26
N LYS A 18 -10.85 9.83 -25.42
CA LYS A 18 -11.91 9.60 -26.43
C LYS A 18 -13.02 8.65 -25.97
N LYS A 19 -12.73 7.70 -25.08
CA LYS A 19 -13.74 6.81 -24.46
C LYS A 19 -14.70 7.60 -23.56
N ILE A 20 -14.20 8.60 -22.84
CA ILE A 20 -14.98 9.43 -21.90
C ILE A 20 -15.67 10.61 -22.62
N MET A 21 -15.00 11.22 -23.61
CA MET A 21 -15.53 12.33 -24.41
C MET A 21 -15.36 12.08 -25.92
N PRO A 22 -16.21 11.24 -26.55
CA PRO A 22 -16.13 10.92 -27.98
C PRO A 22 -16.23 12.14 -28.91
N GLN A 23 -16.89 13.21 -28.46
CA GLN A 23 -17.07 14.48 -29.17
C GLN A 23 -15.82 15.39 -29.17
N LEU A 24 -14.74 15.01 -28.48
CA LEU A 24 -13.56 15.85 -28.31
C LEU A 24 -12.58 15.72 -29.48
N ASN A 25 -12.20 16.86 -30.08
CA ASN A 25 -11.24 16.90 -31.18
C ASN A 25 -9.79 16.78 -30.66
N ILE A 26 -9.39 15.54 -30.34
CA ILE A 26 -8.03 15.22 -29.86
C ILE A 26 -7.10 14.85 -31.01
N VAL A 27 -5.97 15.56 -31.08
CA VAL A 27 -4.78 15.16 -31.84
C VAL A 27 -3.73 14.63 -30.86
N ASN A 28 -3.34 13.36 -31.03
CA ASN A 28 -2.29 12.72 -30.27
C ASN A 28 -0.95 12.90 -30.98
N ILE A 29 0.06 13.39 -30.29
CA ILE A 29 1.42 13.60 -30.79
C ILE A 29 2.36 12.75 -29.94
N ASN A 30 3.21 11.94 -30.59
CA ASN A 30 4.22 11.16 -29.89
C ASN A 30 5.45 12.04 -29.59
N PRO A 31 5.93 12.15 -28.33
CA PRO A 31 7.13 12.92 -28.01
C PRO A 31 8.40 12.42 -28.71
N ASP A 32 8.50 11.12 -29.00
CA ASP A 32 9.68 10.52 -29.63
C ASP A 32 9.77 10.78 -31.16
N ASN A 33 8.77 11.45 -31.77
CA ASN A 33 8.74 11.74 -33.20
C ASN A 33 9.29 13.15 -33.50
N ASN A 34 10.41 13.22 -34.23
CA ASN A 34 11.08 14.46 -34.65
C ASN A 34 10.33 15.29 -35.75
N GLU A 35 9.00 15.28 -35.76
CA GLU A 35 8.21 16.07 -36.73
C GLU A 35 8.08 17.55 -36.32
N SER A 36 7.84 18.42 -37.30
CA SER A 36 7.72 19.87 -37.09
C SER A 36 6.41 20.23 -36.38
N LEU A 37 6.43 20.28 -35.05
CA LEU A 37 5.29 20.59 -34.19
C LEU A 37 4.73 22.01 -34.40
N GLU A 38 3.66 22.15 -35.20
CA GLU A 38 2.82 23.35 -35.23
C GLU A 38 1.87 23.40 -34.03
N LEU A 39 2.20 24.21 -33.02
CA LEU A 39 1.42 24.36 -31.78
C LEU A 39 0.79 25.75 -31.60
N ASN A 40 1.05 26.67 -32.53
CA ASN A 40 0.70 28.10 -32.40
C ASN A 40 -0.80 28.37 -32.18
N ASN A 41 -1.69 27.47 -32.63
CA ASN A 41 -3.15 27.59 -32.55
C ASN A 41 -3.79 26.61 -31.54
N VAL A 42 -3.03 26.13 -30.56
CA VAL A 42 -3.50 25.19 -29.53
C VAL A 42 -3.96 25.98 -28.29
N GLU A 43 -5.23 25.83 -27.90
CA GLU A 43 -5.74 26.46 -26.67
C GLU A 43 -5.65 25.56 -25.43
N ILE A 44 -5.71 24.24 -25.62
CA ILE A 44 -5.77 23.23 -24.55
C ILE A 44 -4.80 22.10 -24.84
N MET A 45 -3.98 21.72 -23.85
CA MET A 45 -2.98 20.65 -23.96
C MET A 45 -2.99 19.73 -22.74
N VAL A 46 -2.75 18.44 -22.97
CA VAL A 46 -2.39 17.45 -21.94
C VAL A 46 -0.96 17.00 -22.21
N THR A 47 -0.05 17.16 -21.25
CA THR A 47 1.38 16.90 -21.43
C THR A 47 2.06 16.41 -20.16
N ASP A 48 3.25 15.80 -20.30
CA ASP A 48 4.14 15.57 -19.16
C ASP A 48 4.87 16.88 -18.82
N CYS A 49 5.20 17.11 -17.53
CA CYS A 49 5.83 18.37 -17.10
C CYS A 49 7.19 18.60 -17.80
N SER A 50 7.99 17.54 -17.89
CA SER A 50 9.32 17.50 -18.54
C SER A 50 9.33 17.75 -20.05
N LEU A 51 8.17 17.64 -20.68
CA LEU A 51 8.01 17.93 -22.11
C LEU A 51 7.74 19.42 -22.38
N LEU A 52 7.25 20.17 -21.40
CA LEU A 52 6.80 21.55 -21.59
C LEU A 52 7.95 22.50 -21.95
N LEU A 53 9.11 22.39 -21.29
CA LEU A 53 10.25 23.28 -21.54
C LEU A 53 10.71 23.25 -23.01
N ASN A 54 10.65 22.06 -23.63
CA ASN A 54 11.05 21.84 -25.02
C ASN A 54 10.09 22.44 -26.06
N ILE A 55 8.83 22.70 -25.69
CA ILE A 55 7.79 23.20 -26.60
C ILE A 55 7.27 24.61 -26.25
N ARG A 56 7.59 25.17 -25.07
CA ARG A 56 7.02 26.42 -24.53
C ARG A 56 6.99 27.58 -25.54
N ASN A 57 8.08 27.76 -26.31
CA ASN A 57 8.24 28.83 -27.31
C ASN A 57 7.26 28.71 -28.51
N LYS A 58 6.50 27.61 -28.62
CA LYS A 58 5.55 27.32 -29.71
C LYS A 58 4.07 27.46 -29.26
N LEU A 59 3.82 27.78 -27.99
CA LEU A 59 2.49 27.74 -27.36
C LEU A 59 1.76 29.11 -27.38
N SER A 60 1.82 29.84 -28.49
CA SER A 60 1.41 31.26 -28.56
C SER A 60 -0.07 31.58 -28.25
N ASN A 61 -0.97 30.59 -28.28
CA ASN A 61 -2.40 30.77 -27.96
C ASN A 61 -2.89 29.82 -26.84
N ILE A 62 -1.99 29.21 -26.07
CA ILE A 62 -2.38 28.28 -25.00
C ILE A 62 -3.14 29.02 -23.88
N LYS A 63 -4.20 28.39 -23.38
CA LYS A 63 -5.04 28.90 -22.29
C LYS A 63 -5.07 27.95 -21.10
N TRP A 64 -4.95 26.64 -21.34
CA TRP A 64 -4.93 25.63 -20.28
C TRP A 64 -4.01 24.45 -20.61
N ILE A 65 -3.16 24.07 -19.64
CA ILE A 65 -2.32 22.87 -19.68
C ILE A 65 -2.72 21.97 -18.50
N GLN A 66 -3.11 20.72 -18.78
CA GLN A 66 -3.24 19.66 -17.78
C GLN A 66 -1.96 18.82 -17.80
N PHE A 67 -1.26 18.71 -16.67
CA PHE A 67 -0.17 17.74 -16.54
C PHE A 67 -0.70 16.34 -16.23
N THR A 68 0.05 15.34 -16.71
CA THR A 68 -0.10 13.93 -16.34
C THR A 68 0.49 13.61 -14.95
N SER A 69 1.38 14.47 -14.44
CA SER A 69 2.12 14.32 -13.18
C SER A 69 1.52 15.15 -12.05
N ALA A 70 1.77 14.70 -10.80
CA ALA A 70 1.52 15.51 -9.60
C ALA A 70 2.58 16.59 -9.37
N GLY A 71 3.78 16.40 -9.94
CA GLY A 71 4.87 17.37 -9.99
C GLY A 71 4.63 18.48 -11.01
N VAL A 72 5.22 19.64 -10.73
CA VAL A 72 5.13 20.92 -11.44
C VAL A 72 6.45 21.70 -11.42
N GLU A 73 7.52 21.12 -10.85
CA GLU A 73 8.69 21.86 -10.35
C GLU A 73 9.53 22.52 -11.46
N GLU A 74 9.46 22.02 -12.69
CA GLU A 74 10.08 22.65 -13.86
C GLU A 74 9.45 24.00 -14.24
N LEU A 75 8.24 24.30 -13.74
CA LEU A 75 7.63 25.64 -13.84
C LEU A 75 8.32 26.68 -12.96
N LEU A 76 9.13 26.28 -11.96
CA LEU A 76 9.87 27.23 -11.13
C LEU A 76 10.88 28.03 -11.98
N GLY A 77 11.46 27.42 -13.02
CA GLY A 77 12.29 28.10 -14.02
C GLY A 77 11.53 29.02 -14.98
N LEU A 78 10.24 29.27 -14.73
CA LEU A 78 9.36 30.15 -15.50
C LEU A 78 8.69 31.25 -14.64
N SER A 79 8.98 31.33 -13.32
CA SER A 79 8.32 32.26 -12.38
C SER A 79 8.38 33.73 -12.79
N ASP A 80 9.44 34.11 -13.49
CA ASP A 80 9.77 35.51 -13.81
C ASP A 80 9.25 35.92 -15.20
N ASP A 81 8.71 34.99 -15.99
CA ASP A 81 8.18 35.26 -17.33
C ASP A 81 6.76 35.84 -17.26
N LYS A 82 6.68 37.17 -17.32
CA LYS A 82 5.45 37.97 -17.27
C LYS A 82 4.52 37.77 -18.48
N ASN A 83 4.89 36.94 -19.47
CA ASN A 83 4.05 36.63 -20.63
C ASN A 83 3.15 35.39 -20.43
N ILE A 84 3.26 34.70 -19.29
CA ILE A 84 2.42 33.53 -18.96
C ILE A 84 0.98 33.96 -18.70
N ASN A 85 0.10 33.65 -19.65
CA ASN A 85 -1.34 33.94 -19.60
C ASN A 85 -2.19 32.66 -19.76
N PHE A 86 -1.74 31.56 -19.14
CA PHE A 86 -2.40 30.26 -19.20
C PHE A 86 -2.52 29.61 -17.81
N VAL A 87 -3.58 28.84 -17.62
CA VAL A 87 -3.82 28.05 -16.40
C VAL A 87 -3.07 26.72 -16.50
N VAL A 88 -2.49 26.26 -15.40
CA VAL A 88 -1.95 24.89 -15.28
C VAL A 88 -2.74 24.13 -14.21
N THR A 89 -3.13 22.89 -14.52
CA THR A 89 -3.62 21.92 -13.54
C THR A 89 -2.70 20.72 -13.48
N ARG A 90 -2.22 20.36 -12.28
CA ARG A 90 -1.50 19.10 -12.03
C ARG A 90 -2.46 17.91 -11.98
N PHE A 91 -1.93 16.70 -12.07
CA PHE A 91 -2.70 15.48 -11.80
C PHE A 91 -2.69 15.16 -10.29
N VAL A 92 -3.87 15.03 -9.68
CA VAL A 92 -4.05 14.47 -8.34
C VAL A 92 -5.31 13.60 -8.34
N ASP A 93 -5.21 12.38 -7.85
CA ASP A 93 -6.35 11.46 -7.73
C ASP A 93 -6.39 10.89 -6.30
N SER A 94 -7.60 10.65 -5.80
CA SER A 94 -7.87 9.77 -4.67
C SER A 94 -7.14 8.42 -4.77
N ALA A 95 -7.12 7.79 -5.95
CA ALA A 95 -6.42 6.54 -6.18
C ALA A 95 -4.89 6.70 -6.18
N TYR A 96 -4.35 7.88 -6.52
CA TYR A 96 -2.91 8.20 -6.40
C TYR A 96 -2.50 8.28 -4.92
N GLY A 97 -3.35 8.89 -4.08
CA GLY A 97 -3.18 8.88 -2.63
C GLY A 97 -3.22 7.46 -2.03
N LEU A 98 -4.07 6.58 -2.57
CA LEU A 98 -4.17 5.18 -2.14
C LEU A 98 -3.00 4.31 -2.63
N ASP A 99 -2.57 4.39 -3.89
CA ASP A 99 -1.40 3.64 -4.43
C ASP A 99 -0.10 4.04 -3.70
N MET A 100 0.06 5.33 -3.36
CA MET A 100 1.15 5.78 -2.49
C MET A 100 1.03 5.23 -1.05
N ALA A 101 -0.18 5.16 -0.48
CA ALA A 101 -0.39 4.60 0.85
C ALA A 101 -0.21 3.07 0.89
N GLU A 102 -0.62 2.35 -0.16
CA GLU A 102 -0.36 0.92 -0.38
C GLU A 102 1.15 0.67 -0.35
N TYR A 103 1.93 1.46 -1.11
CA TYR A 103 3.38 1.37 -1.16
C TYR A 103 4.07 1.67 0.19
N VAL A 104 3.69 2.77 0.86
CA VAL A 104 4.29 3.17 2.14
C VAL A 104 4.01 2.14 3.24
N VAL A 105 2.77 1.64 3.36
CA VAL A 105 2.43 0.58 4.32
C VAL A 105 3.19 -0.71 4.01
N MET A 106 3.25 -1.12 2.74
CA MET A 106 4.02 -2.29 2.31
C MET A 106 5.50 -2.19 2.73
N GLN A 107 6.17 -1.07 2.45
CA GLN A 107 7.60 -0.94 2.76
C GLN A 107 7.91 -0.91 4.27
N ILE A 108 7.09 -0.22 5.09
CA ILE A 108 7.27 -0.21 6.54
C ILE A 108 7.13 -1.63 7.10
N VAL A 109 6.05 -2.33 6.74
CA VAL A 109 5.76 -3.68 7.24
C VAL A 109 6.78 -4.70 6.74
N ALA A 110 7.24 -4.58 5.48
CA ALA A 110 8.30 -5.42 4.92
C ALA A 110 9.65 -5.22 5.64
N HIS A 111 9.98 -3.99 6.02
CA HIS A 111 11.18 -3.66 6.78
C HIS A 111 11.14 -4.22 8.21
N GLU A 112 10.11 -3.89 9.00
CA GLU A 112 9.99 -4.37 10.40
C GLU A 112 9.93 -5.91 10.49
N ARG A 113 9.44 -6.60 9.44
CA ARG A 113 9.41 -8.07 9.34
C ARG A 113 10.69 -8.69 8.79
N ASN A 114 11.62 -7.91 8.23
CA ASN A 114 12.80 -8.40 7.52
C ASN A 114 12.44 -9.32 6.33
N GLN A 115 11.42 -8.98 5.52
CA GLN A 115 10.86 -9.84 4.45
C GLN A 115 11.92 -10.38 3.47
N TRP A 116 13.00 -9.63 3.22
CA TRP A 116 14.13 -10.08 2.40
C TRP A 116 14.89 -11.28 2.99
N LYS A 117 15.01 -11.36 4.33
CA LYS A 117 15.59 -12.50 5.05
C LYS A 117 14.73 -13.74 4.89
N GLU A 118 13.40 -13.58 4.87
CA GLU A 118 12.43 -14.67 4.66
C GLU A 118 12.52 -15.22 3.23
N TYR A 119 12.61 -14.34 2.22
CA TYR A 119 12.83 -14.78 0.83
C TYR A 119 14.17 -15.51 0.67
N GLU A 120 15.25 -14.99 1.24
CA GLU A 120 16.56 -15.66 1.24
C GLU A 120 16.61 -16.94 2.09
N ALA A 121 15.63 -17.18 2.97
CA ALA A 121 15.42 -18.45 3.67
C ALA A 121 14.60 -19.43 2.82
N GLN A 122 13.51 -18.97 2.17
CA GLN A 122 12.72 -19.78 1.24
C GLN A 122 13.57 -20.35 0.09
N LYS A 123 14.47 -19.53 -0.47
CA LYS A 123 15.47 -19.93 -1.48
C LYS A 123 16.37 -21.10 -1.06
N LYS A 124 16.50 -21.34 0.24
CA LYS A 124 17.37 -22.37 0.85
C LYS A 124 16.55 -23.52 1.45
N SER A 125 15.23 -23.55 1.22
CA SER A 125 14.25 -24.43 1.88
C SER A 125 14.40 -24.45 3.42
N PHE A 126 14.75 -23.29 4.00
CA PHE A 126 15.06 -23.14 5.41
C PHE A 126 13.87 -22.53 6.17
N TRP A 127 13.30 -23.29 7.10
CA TRP A 127 12.29 -22.78 8.02
C TRP A 127 12.93 -21.95 9.14
N SER A 128 12.81 -20.63 9.06
CA SER A 128 13.40 -19.72 10.04
C SER A 128 12.58 -19.71 11.34
N SER A 129 13.17 -20.17 12.45
CA SER A 129 12.58 -20.12 13.79
C SER A 129 13.14 -18.95 14.61
N ASP A 130 13.05 -17.73 14.07
CA ASP A 130 13.69 -16.55 14.66
C ASP A 130 12.91 -16.02 15.87
N SER A 131 13.53 -16.01 17.05
CA SER A 131 12.91 -15.50 18.28
C SER A 131 12.68 -13.98 18.25
N MET A 132 13.28 -13.25 17.30
CA MET A 132 13.06 -11.82 17.10
C MET A 132 11.71 -11.51 16.43
N PHE A 133 10.99 -12.48 15.85
CA PHE A 133 9.69 -12.22 15.21
C PHE A 133 8.68 -11.54 16.17
N GLY A 134 8.72 -11.88 17.46
CA GLY A 134 7.88 -11.26 18.50
C GLY A 134 8.42 -9.96 19.09
N GLN A 135 9.52 -9.40 18.56
CA GLN A 135 10.14 -8.15 19.01
C GLN A 135 10.05 -7.01 17.98
N ARG A 136 9.40 -7.25 16.82
CA ARG A 136 9.11 -6.23 15.80
C ARG A 136 8.14 -5.17 16.32
N ARG A 137 8.26 -3.95 15.79
CA ARG A 137 7.26 -2.88 15.99
C ARG A 137 6.09 -3.11 15.04
N LEU A 138 4.87 -2.95 15.54
CA LEU A 138 3.66 -2.80 14.72
C LEU A 138 3.49 -1.32 14.34
N LEU A 139 2.65 -0.98 13.35
CA LEU A 139 2.36 0.43 13.05
C LEU A 139 1.83 1.19 14.27
N SER A 140 1.06 0.51 15.13
CA SER A 140 0.55 1.06 16.40
C SER A 140 1.62 1.40 17.45
N ASP A 141 2.81 0.81 17.37
CA ASP A 141 3.91 1.09 18.31
C ASP A 141 4.69 2.36 17.92
N MET A 142 4.39 2.98 16.77
CA MET A 142 5.30 3.93 16.12
C MET A 142 4.79 5.37 16.06
N THR A 143 5.68 6.29 16.41
CA THR A 143 5.58 7.69 15.97
C THR A 143 6.11 7.79 14.55
N ILE A 144 5.25 8.19 13.61
CA ILE A 144 5.60 8.36 12.21
C ILE A 144 5.50 9.84 11.85
N GLY A 145 6.64 10.42 11.47
CA GLY A 145 6.73 11.78 10.95
C GLY A 145 6.40 11.77 9.46
N ILE A 146 5.39 12.54 9.06
CA ILE A 146 4.90 12.57 7.67
C ILE A 146 4.91 14.00 7.16
N MET A 147 5.54 14.18 6.01
CA MET A 147 5.72 15.46 5.34
C MET A 147 4.79 15.51 4.10
N GLY A 148 3.51 15.14 4.29
CA GLY A 148 2.53 14.94 3.21
C GLY A 148 1.28 14.11 3.59
N VAL A 149 0.64 13.48 2.59
CA VAL A 149 -0.80 13.12 2.63
C VAL A 149 -1.11 11.63 2.92
N VAL A 150 -0.14 10.83 3.39
CA VAL A 150 -0.37 9.39 3.72
C VAL A 150 -0.89 9.16 5.15
N ALA A 151 -0.86 10.20 5.99
CA ALA A 151 -1.23 10.20 7.41
C ALA A 151 -2.51 9.42 7.78
N ARG A 152 -3.59 9.59 7.00
CA ARG A 152 -4.90 8.97 7.29
C ARG A 152 -4.84 7.43 7.31
N THR A 153 -4.04 6.83 6.43
CA THR A 153 -3.95 5.37 6.32
C THR A 153 -3.06 4.79 7.42
N LEU A 154 -1.96 5.44 7.77
CA LEU A 154 -1.12 5.00 8.88
C LEU A 154 -1.85 5.17 10.23
N LYS A 155 -2.70 6.20 10.36
CA LYS A 155 -3.57 6.37 11.55
C LYS A 155 -4.64 5.29 11.70
N HIS A 156 -5.13 4.69 10.60
CA HIS A 156 -6.06 3.54 10.65
C HIS A 156 -5.43 2.31 11.33
N PHE A 157 -4.11 2.17 11.27
CA PHE A 157 -3.35 1.16 12.04
C PHE A 157 -2.89 1.68 13.41
N ASN A 158 -3.57 2.70 13.95
CA ASN A 158 -3.31 3.32 15.25
C ASN A 158 -1.92 3.97 15.44
N ALA A 159 -1.14 4.18 14.38
CA ALA A 159 0.14 4.89 14.47
C ALA A 159 -0.03 6.32 15.03
N LYS A 160 0.97 6.81 15.76
CA LYS A 160 1.02 8.21 16.23
C LYS A 160 1.61 9.08 15.13
N ILE A 161 0.81 9.99 14.58
CA ILE A 161 1.20 10.77 13.40
C ILE A 161 1.66 12.17 13.79
N TRP A 162 2.90 12.50 13.41
CA TRP A 162 3.44 13.86 13.46
C TRP A 162 3.40 14.43 12.04
N GLY A 163 2.65 15.52 11.84
CA GLY A 163 2.55 16.23 10.57
C GLY A 163 3.48 17.44 10.52
N LEU A 164 4.47 17.43 9.63
CA LEU A 164 5.33 18.59 9.38
C LEU A 164 4.71 19.47 8.29
N THR A 165 4.44 20.74 8.59
CA THR A 165 3.84 21.69 7.64
C THR A 165 4.58 23.04 7.62
N ARG A 166 4.44 23.83 6.54
CA ARG A 166 5.02 25.20 6.48
C ARG A 166 4.44 26.12 7.55
N THR A 167 3.15 25.95 7.85
CA THR A 167 2.39 26.62 8.90
C THR A 167 1.41 25.64 9.51
N ILE A 168 1.18 25.69 10.82
CA ILE A 168 0.15 24.86 11.47
C ILE A 168 -1.24 25.27 10.92
N PRO A 169 -2.07 24.33 10.42
CA PRO A 169 -3.37 24.67 9.87
C PRO A 169 -4.36 25.08 10.99
N THR A 170 -5.28 25.99 10.66
CA THR A 170 -6.33 26.46 11.59
C THR A 170 -7.34 25.37 11.90
N THR A 171 -7.75 24.60 10.90
CA THR A 171 -8.48 23.34 11.06
C THR A 171 -7.48 22.20 11.16
N LYS A 172 -7.45 21.50 12.30
CA LYS A 172 -6.66 20.28 12.47
C LYS A 172 -7.38 19.08 11.86
N GLU A 173 -6.65 18.23 11.16
CA GLU A 173 -7.14 16.95 10.66
C GLU A 173 -7.21 15.93 11.82
N PRO A 174 -8.28 15.13 11.97
CA PRO A 174 -8.44 14.22 13.10
C PRO A 174 -7.46 13.03 13.11
N TYR A 175 -6.67 12.88 12.04
CA TYR A 175 -5.66 11.82 11.88
C TYR A 175 -4.21 12.31 12.00
N ILE A 176 -4.00 13.53 12.50
CA ILE A 176 -2.67 14.07 12.84
C ILE A 176 -2.69 14.42 14.33
N ASP A 177 -1.93 13.68 15.14
CA ASP A 177 -1.87 13.87 16.60
C ASP A 177 -1.11 15.16 16.95
N GLU A 178 0.02 15.37 16.28
CA GLU A 178 0.94 16.47 16.52
C GLU A 178 1.27 17.20 15.22
N TYR A 179 1.27 18.53 15.26
CA TYR A 179 1.77 19.35 14.15
C TYR A 179 3.10 20.00 14.52
N ARG A 180 4.04 20.03 13.58
CA ARG A 180 5.32 20.74 13.69
C ARG A 180 5.56 21.59 12.46
N THR A 181 6.47 22.55 12.58
CA THR A 181 6.89 23.44 11.49
C THR A 181 8.38 23.24 11.20
N THR A 182 8.89 23.73 10.07
CA THR A 182 10.33 23.60 9.73
C THR A 182 11.26 24.20 10.79
N SER A 183 10.78 25.20 11.53
CA SER A 183 11.47 25.77 12.71
C SER A 183 11.63 24.82 13.91
N SER A 184 10.88 23.71 13.95
CA SER A 184 11.00 22.63 14.94
C SER A 184 11.33 21.28 14.28
N LEU A 185 11.98 21.31 13.11
CA LEU A 185 12.46 20.11 12.42
C LEU A 185 13.37 19.21 13.31
N PRO A 186 14.32 19.74 14.12
CA PRO A 186 15.12 18.90 15.02
C PRO A 186 14.28 18.11 16.03
N GLU A 187 13.26 18.75 16.63
CA GLU A 187 12.32 18.11 17.57
C GLU A 187 11.46 17.05 16.86
N PHE A 188 11.03 17.31 15.63
CA PHE A 188 10.29 16.36 14.80
C PHE A 188 11.13 15.11 14.49
N LEU A 189 12.37 15.30 14.04
CA LEU A 189 13.30 14.19 13.75
C LEU A 189 13.60 13.38 15.01
N SER A 190 13.90 14.04 16.13
CA SER A 190 14.18 13.40 17.42
C SER A 190 12.97 12.78 18.14
N ASN A 191 11.79 12.73 17.51
CA ASN A 191 10.59 12.07 18.05
C ASN A 191 9.98 11.00 17.11
N CYS A 192 10.50 10.83 15.89
CA CYS A 192 9.92 9.94 14.90
C CYS A 192 10.75 8.65 14.70
N HIS A 193 10.08 7.49 14.64
CA HIS A 193 10.69 6.20 14.30
C HIS A 193 10.83 6.03 12.77
N TYR A 194 9.90 6.60 12.01
CA TYR A 194 9.94 6.70 10.55
C TYR A 194 9.75 8.16 10.14
N ILE A 195 10.58 8.63 9.22
CA ILE A 195 10.56 10.00 8.69
C ILE A 195 10.25 9.91 7.20
N ILE A 196 9.01 10.22 6.82
CA ILE A 196 8.46 10.00 5.48
C ILE A 196 8.37 11.33 4.73
N ASN A 197 9.33 11.57 3.83
CA ASN A 197 9.29 12.71 2.93
C ASN A 197 8.32 12.46 1.76
N ILE A 198 7.36 13.37 1.59
CA ILE A 198 6.44 13.44 0.44
C ILE A 198 6.32 14.90 -0.06
N MET A 199 7.32 15.75 0.23
CA MET A 199 7.31 17.16 -0.16
C MET A 199 7.68 17.35 -1.64
N PRO A 200 7.17 18.42 -2.29
CA PRO A 200 7.68 18.86 -3.58
C PRO A 200 9.08 19.46 -3.46
N ALA A 201 9.81 19.53 -4.58
CA ALA A 201 11.07 20.26 -4.65
C ALA A 201 10.81 21.77 -4.77
N THR A 202 11.32 22.54 -3.81
CA THR A 202 11.33 24.00 -3.84
C THR A 202 12.68 24.50 -3.28
N PRO A 203 13.04 25.78 -3.46
CA PRO A 203 14.26 26.33 -2.87
C PRO A 203 14.29 26.26 -1.32
N GLU A 204 13.12 26.10 -0.66
CA GLU A 204 13.04 25.91 0.79
C GLU A 204 13.07 24.43 1.23
N THR A 205 13.11 23.48 0.29
CA THR A 205 13.18 22.03 0.57
C THR A 205 14.44 21.35 0.02
N ASP A 206 15.17 21.97 -0.93
CA ASP A 206 16.46 21.47 -1.42
C ASP A 206 17.49 21.35 -0.27
N GLY A 207 18.04 20.16 -0.07
CA GLY A 207 19.02 19.87 1.00
C GLY A 207 18.51 20.04 2.45
N LEU A 208 17.19 20.12 2.68
CA LEU A 208 16.62 20.35 4.02
C LEU A 208 16.97 19.24 5.02
N LEU A 209 17.15 17.99 4.56
CA LEU A 209 17.52 16.83 5.38
C LEU A 209 19.00 16.46 5.23
N ASN A 210 19.89 17.45 5.17
CA ASN A 210 21.35 17.25 5.22
C ASN A 210 21.82 16.48 6.48
N GLY A 211 23.10 16.07 6.49
CA GLY A 211 23.67 15.23 7.55
C GLY A 211 23.50 15.80 8.97
N ASP A 212 23.75 17.10 9.17
CA ASP A 212 23.59 17.77 10.46
C ASP A 212 22.14 17.76 10.96
N MET A 213 21.16 17.81 10.05
CA MET A 213 19.75 17.62 10.40
C MET A 213 19.45 16.16 10.74
N LEU A 214 19.88 15.20 9.92
CA LEU A 214 19.66 13.78 10.20
C LEU A 214 20.30 13.30 11.50
N LYS A 215 21.38 13.94 11.99
CA LYS A 215 21.97 13.61 13.29
C LYS A 215 20.97 13.68 14.47
N ASN A 216 19.91 14.49 14.38
CA ASN A 216 18.86 14.55 15.40
C ASN A 216 18.05 13.24 15.52
N CYS A 217 18.26 12.27 14.63
CA CYS A 217 17.65 10.94 14.65
C CYS A 217 18.43 9.90 15.47
N GLU A 218 19.68 10.20 15.85
CA GLU A 218 20.70 9.25 16.35
C GLU A 218 20.23 8.43 17.58
N GLU A 219 19.47 9.05 18.49
CA GLU A 219 18.97 8.37 19.70
C GLU A 219 17.73 7.48 19.46
N ASN A 220 16.98 7.71 18.37
CA ASN A 220 15.68 7.08 18.10
C ASN A 220 15.73 5.85 17.19
N ASN A 221 16.91 5.47 16.69
CA ASN A 221 17.06 4.41 15.69
C ASN A 221 16.22 4.65 14.41
N ALA A 222 15.99 5.92 14.04
CA ALA A 222 14.98 6.28 13.04
C ALA A 222 15.31 5.78 11.62
N ILE A 223 14.27 5.61 10.81
CA ILE A 223 14.34 5.14 9.43
C ILE A 223 13.85 6.24 8.50
N PHE A 224 14.65 6.57 7.48
CA PHE A 224 14.27 7.58 6.49
C PHE A 224 13.55 6.93 5.31
N MET A 225 12.43 7.50 4.88
CA MET A 225 11.70 7.09 3.68
C MET A 225 11.50 8.29 2.75
N ASN A 226 11.96 8.16 1.51
CA ASN A 226 11.78 9.20 0.49
C ASN A 226 10.90 8.72 -0.67
N VAL A 227 9.71 9.30 -0.74
CA VAL A 227 8.72 9.10 -1.82
C VAL A 227 8.19 10.45 -2.36
N GLY A 228 8.91 11.53 -2.05
CA GLY A 228 8.63 12.90 -2.49
C GLY A 228 9.51 13.28 -3.67
N ARG A 229 10.72 13.78 -3.35
CA ARG A 229 11.77 14.15 -4.32
C ARG A 229 13.15 13.82 -3.77
N GLY A 230 14.06 13.39 -4.65
CA GLY A 230 15.42 13.03 -4.25
C GLY A 230 16.21 14.16 -3.61
N ASN A 231 16.08 15.38 -4.15
CA ASN A 231 16.87 16.56 -3.75
C ASN A 231 16.60 17.09 -2.33
N ILE A 232 15.67 16.49 -1.56
CA ILE A 232 15.48 16.75 -0.12
C ILE A 232 16.77 16.55 0.70
N ILE A 233 17.69 15.72 0.17
CA ILE A 233 18.97 15.33 0.75
C ILE A 233 19.98 15.10 -0.39
N LYS A 234 21.28 15.30 -0.14
CA LYS A 234 22.34 14.93 -1.08
C LYS A 234 22.72 13.46 -0.90
N GLU A 235 23.14 12.77 -1.96
CA GLU A 235 23.50 11.34 -1.84
C GLU A 235 24.61 11.12 -0.79
N ASP A 236 25.64 11.97 -0.78
CA ASP A 236 26.72 11.89 0.21
C ASP A 236 26.26 12.15 1.65
N ASP A 237 25.30 13.07 1.88
CA ASP A 237 24.69 13.30 3.20
C ASP A 237 23.95 12.06 3.71
N LEU A 238 23.19 11.41 2.81
CA LEU A 238 22.41 10.21 3.13
C LEU A 238 23.33 9.03 3.46
N VAL A 239 24.36 8.82 2.63
CA VAL A 239 25.41 7.83 2.87
C VAL A 239 26.10 8.09 4.20
N ASN A 240 26.51 9.33 4.48
CA ASN A 240 27.17 9.72 5.71
C ASN A 240 26.29 9.45 6.95
N ALA A 241 24.99 9.77 6.88
CA ALA A 241 24.04 9.50 7.97
C ALA A 241 23.81 8.00 8.23
N LEU A 242 23.87 7.16 7.18
CA LEU A 242 23.77 5.70 7.28
C LEU A 242 25.08 5.04 7.75
N GLU A 243 26.24 5.57 7.34
CA GLU A 243 27.57 5.11 7.77
C GLU A 243 27.81 5.45 9.26
N ASN A 244 27.36 6.62 9.73
CA ASN A 244 27.41 7.02 11.14
C ASN A 244 26.24 6.50 12.00
N LYS A 245 25.25 5.84 11.39
CA LYS A 245 24.02 5.32 12.05
C LYS A 245 23.13 6.38 12.71
N TRP A 246 23.17 7.63 12.23
CA TRP A 246 22.20 8.65 12.62
C TRP A 246 20.78 8.23 12.22
N ILE A 247 20.66 7.56 11.07
CA ILE A 247 19.49 6.74 10.71
C ILE A 247 19.93 5.28 10.55
N THR A 248 19.04 4.34 10.87
CA THR A 248 19.36 2.89 10.86
C THR A 248 19.17 2.25 9.50
N ALA A 249 18.22 2.75 8.70
CA ALA A 249 17.93 2.31 7.34
C ALA A 249 17.35 3.45 6.49
N ALA A 250 17.38 3.28 5.17
CA ALA A 250 16.75 4.18 4.22
C ALA A 250 15.89 3.42 3.19
N ILE A 251 14.73 3.96 2.86
CA ILE A 251 13.79 3.40 1.87
C ILE A 251 13.53 4.47 0.82
N LEU A 252 14.00 4.25 -0.41
CA LEU A 252 14.19 5.29 -1.41
C LEU A 252 13.49 4.90 -2.71
N ASP A 253 12.46 5.66 -3.11
CA ASP A 253 11.88 5.57 -4.46
C ASP A 253 12.47 6.62 -5.41
N VAL A 254 13.00 7.72 -4.87
CA VAL A 254 13.43 8.90 -5.63
C VAL A 254 14.82 9.38 -5.22
N PHE A 255 15.60 9.87 -6.19
CA PHE A 255 17.05 10.11 -6.09
C PHE A 255 17.44 11.49 -6.67
N GLU A 256 18.62 12.00 -6.29
CA GLU A 256 19.11 13.29 -6.81
C GLU A 256 19.42 13.24 -8.31
N VAL A 257 19.83 12.07 -8.82
CA VAL A 257 20.00 11.78 -10.24
C VAL A 257 19.22 10.50 -10.56
N GLU A 258 18.35 10.56 -11.57
CA GLU A 258 17.54 9.44 -12.03
C GLU A 258 17.72 9.20 -13.54
N PRO A 259 17.93 7.95 -14.01
CA PRO A 259 18.16 6.72 -13.23
C PRO A 259 19.36 6.82 -12.28
N LEU A 260 19.25 6.20 -11.09
CA LEU A 260 20.34 6.19 -10.09
C LEU A 260 21.61 5.60 -10.72
N PRO A 261 22.77 6.31 -10.72
CA PRO A 261 23.98 5.82 -11.34
C PRO A 261 24.41 4.46 -10.80
N SER A 262 24.88 3.55 -11.66
CA SER A 262 25.38 2.23 -11.25
C SER A 262 26.65 2.28 -10.38
N THR A 263 27.27 3.46 -10.27
CA THR A 263 28.39 3.76 -9.35
C THR A 263 27.95 4.26 -7.98
N SER A 264 26.65 4.47 -7.74
CA SER A 264 26.12 4.90 -6.44
C SER A 264 26.46 3.88 -5.35
N LYS A 265 26.87 4.37 -4.17
CA LYS A 265 27.09 3.52 -2.99
C LYS A 265 25.80 2.81 -2.56
N LEU A 266 24.64 3.47 -2.72
CA LEU A 266 23.34 3.05 -2.19
C LEU A 266 22.94 1.63 -2.66
N TRP A 267 23.32 1.24 -3.88
CA TRP A 267 23.12 -0.12 -4.42
C TRP A 267 23.70 -1.25 -3.57
N THR A 268 24.71 -0.95 -2.74
CA THR A 268 25.50 -1.95 -2.00
C THR A 268 25.30 -1.91 -0.48
N MET A 269 24.56 -0.92 0.03
CA MET A 269 24.35 -0.73 1.47
C MET A 269 23.22 -1.65 1.94
N PRO A 270 23.46 -2.64 2.82
CA PRO A 270 22.46 -3.65 3.19
C PRO A 270 21.27 -3.07 3.97
N GLN A 271 21.40 -1.87 4.53
CA GLN A 271 20.34 -1.11 5.19
C GLN A 271 19.57 -0.15 4.26
N VAL A 272 19.76 -0.24 2.95
CA VAL A 272 19.06 0.59 1.95
C VAL A 272 18.14 -0.27 1.09
N ILE A 273 16.87 0.14 0.99
CA ILE A 273 15.88 -0.43 0.08
C ILE A 273 15.63 0.58 -1.04
N ILE A 274 15.83 0.15 -2.28
CA ILE A 274 15.64 0.96 -3.49
C ILE A 274 14.37 0.49 -4.22
N SER A 275 13.58 1.44 -4.71
CA SER A 275 12.64 1.25 -5.81
C SER A 275 12.86 2.30 -6.91
N PRO A 276 12.58 1.98 -8.19
CA PRO A 276 12.96 2.81 -9.33
C PRO A 276 11.86 3.83 -9.71
N HIS A 277 11.62 4.83 -8.87
CA HIS A 277 10.59 5.88 -9.03
C HIS A 277 9.24 5.32 -9.49
N ASN A 278 8.74 4.31 -8.77
CA ASN A 278 7.50 3.62 -9.10
C ASN A 278 6.48 3.55 -7.96
N ALA A 279 6.79 4.10 -6.77
CA ALA A 279 5.98 4.09 -5.55
C ALA A 279 4.50 4.30 -5.88
N CYS A 280 4.20 5.43 -6.52
CA CYS A 280 2.93 5.70 -7.18
C CYS A 280 3.16 6.13 -8.64
N LEU A 281 2.36 5.59 -9.58
CA LEU A 281 2.46 5.91 -11.01
C LEU A 281 1.15 6.48 -11.55
N ALA A 282 1.23 7.57 -12.32
CA ALA A 282 0.07 8.17 -12.97
C ALA A 282 -0.57 7.22 -13.99
N ARG A 283 -1.88 7.00 -13.88
CA ARG A 283 -2.64 6.05 -14.72
C ARG A 283 -3.38 6.80 -15.84
N ALA A 284 -3.25 6.31 -17.07
CA ALA A 284 -3.88 6.91 -18.26
C ALA A 284 -5.40 7.09 -18.12
N GLU A 285 -6.07 6.19 -17.39
CA GLU A 285 -7.52 6.28 -17.12
C GLU A 285 -7.85 7.39 -16.11
N SER A 286 -7.25 7.41 -14.92
CA SER A 286 -7.41 8.48 -13.93
C SER A 286 -7.07 9.88 -14.47
N VAL A 287 -5.97 10.00 -15.24
CA VAL A 287 -5.57 11.27 -15.86
C VAL A 287 -6.63 11.72 -16.89
N ALA A 288 -7.21 10.79 -17.65
CA ALA A 288 -8.28 11.09 -18.59
C ALA A 288 -9.58 11.51 -17.88
N GLU A 289 -9.98 10.83 -16.80
CA GLU A 289 -11.16 11.19 -16.01
C GLU A 289 -11.04 12.59 -15.39
N LEU A 290 -9.91 12.90 -14.77
CA LEU A 290 -9.65 14.25 -14.26
C LEU A 290 -9.70 15.30 -15.37
N PHE A 291 -9.01 15.04 -16.49
CA PHE A 291 -8.98 15.98 -17.62
C PHE A 291 -10.39 16.24 -18.17
N CYS A 292 -11.23 15.21 -18.34
CA CYS A 292 -12.60 15.38 -18.83
C CYS A 292 -13.46 16.20 -17.86
N ASN A 293 -13.31 15.97 -16.55
CA ASN A 293 -14.01 16.76 -15.53
C ASN A 293 -13.57 18.24 -15.54
N ASN A 294 -12.26 18.51 -15.63
CA ASN A 294 -11.74 19.88 -15.72
C ASN A 294 -12.10 20.56 -17.07
N TYR A 295 -12.12 19.82 -18.18
CA TYR A 295 -12.51 20.36 -19.49
C TYR A 295 -13.96 20.87 -19.46
N ASN A 296 -14.88 20.08 -18.93
CA ASN A 296 -16.29 20.47 -18.81
C ASN A 296 -16.42 21.77 -17.99
N LYS A 297 -15.71 21.87 -16.86
CA LYS A 297 -15.67 23.08 -16.02
C LYS A 297 -15.07 24.29 -16.74
N PHE A 298 -13.93 24.12 -17.41
CA PHE A 298 -13.28 25.15 -18.23
C PHE A 298 -14.22 25.72 -19.29
N THR A 299 -14.95 24.86 -20.02
CA THR A 299 -15.90 25.31 -21.06
C THR A 299 -17.12 26.06 -20.56
N HIS A 300 -17.44 25.98 -19.26
CA HIS A 300 -18.55 26.72 -18.62
C HIS A 300 -18.06 27.89 -17.75
N GLY A 301 -16.75 28.15 -17.69
CA GLY A 301 -16.17 29.20 -16.84
C GLY A 301 -16.19 28.87 -15.34
N GLU A 302 -16.40 27.61 -14.97
CA GLU A 302 -16.37 27.17 -13.58
C GLU A 302 -14.94 27.03 -13.03
N PRO A 303 -14.74 27.21 -11.71
CA PRO A 303 -13.50 26.79 -11.05
C PRO A 303 -13.18 25.31 -11.32
N LEU A 304 -11.94 25.08 -11.76
CA LEU A 304 -11.37 23.75 -11.96
C LEU A 304 -11.19 23.02 -10.62
N LEU A 305 -11.10 21.69 -10.65
CA LEU A 305 -10.91 20.88 -9.46
C LEU A 305 -9.47 21.01 -8.89
N HIS A 306 -9.31 20.60 -7.62
CA HIS A 306 -8.10 20.72 -6.77
C HIS A 306 -7.96 21.98 -5.90
N LEU A 307 -9.09 22.54 -5.47
CA LEU A 307 -9.26 23.16 -4.14
C LEU A 307 -10.09 22.18 -3.26
N SER A 308 -9.97 22.17 -1.92
CA SER A 308 -10.50 21.12 -1.00
C SER A 308 -10.83 21.68 0.41
N ILE A 309 -11.35 21.02 1.46
CA ILE A 309 -11.40 19.61 1.98
C ILE A 309 -12.84 19.35 2.53
N SER A 310 -13.58 18.26 2.22
CA SER A 310 -13.64 16.88 2.83
C SER A 310 -14.28 16.76 4.26
N ALA A 311 -14.87 15.59 4.61
CA ALA A 311 -15.81 15.37 5.76
C ALA A 311 -15.77 13.92 6.40
N GLY A 312 -16.73 13.54 7.30
CA GLY A 312 -16.86 12.23 8.06
C GLY A 312 -18.23 12.06 8.81
N VAL A 313 -18.58 11.09 9.72
CA VAL A 313 -18.01 9.81 10.30
C VAL A 313 -19.04 9.05 11.22
N GLU A 314 -18.89 7.71 11.44
CA GLU A 314 -19.28 6.80 12.60
C GLU A 314 -20.78 6.57 13.06
N GLN A 315 -21.26 5.62 13.94
CA GLN A 315 -20.74 4.47 14.77
C GLN A 315 -21.83 3.42 15.30
N LEU A 316 -21.57 2.08 15.25
CA LEU A 316 -21.96 0.88 16.14
C LEU A 316 -23.45 0.64 16.64
N ILE A 317 -23.92 -0.33 17.49
CA ILE A 317 -23.43 -1.52 18.31
C ILE A 317 -24.55 -2.60 18.68
N GLU A 318 -24.27 -3.62 19.55
CA GLU A 318 -25.16 -4.64 20.27
C GLU A 318 -25.76 -5.89 19.52
N LEU A 319 -26.28 -7.00 20.14
CA LEU A 319 -25.81 -7.95 21.20
C LEU A 319 -26.76 -9.21 21.40
N ARG A 320 -26.45 -10.12 22.38
CA ARG A 320 -27.23 -11.24 23.05
C ARG A 320 -27.59 -12.53 22.25
N HIS A 321 -27.68 -13.76 22.82
CA HIS A 321 -27.45 -14.27 24.20
C HIS A 321 -27.11 -15.80 24.27
N GLU A 322 -26.11 -16.18 25.09
CA GLU A 322 -25.94 -17.50 25.80
C GLU A 322 -25.84 -18.81 24.94
N LYS A 323 -25.72 -20.09 25.39
CA LYS A 323 -25.30 -20.86 26.61
C LYS A 323 -24.91 -22.32 26.16
N ASN A 324 -24.44 -23.33 26.91
CA ASN A 324 -23.92 -23.53 28.28
C ASN A 324 -22.99 -24.80 28.33
N ILE A 325 -21.91 -24.81 29.12
CA ILE A 325 -21.21 -25.97 29.76
C ILE A 325 -20.05 -25.41 30.61
N ASN A 326 -19.68 -26.05 31.73
CA ASN A 326 -19.13 -25.33 32.89
C ASN A 326 -17.64 -25.54 33.20
N PHE A 327 -16.75 -25.00 32.38
CA PHE A 327 -15.44 -24.47 32.82
C PHE A 327 -14.95 -23.38 31.84
N VAL A 328 -14.43 -22.27 32.37
CA VAL A 328 -14.22 -21.03 31.60
C VAL A 328 -12.80 -20.95 31.05
N ILE A 329 -12.59 -21.56 29.88
CA ILE A 329 -11.41 -21.28 29.05
C ILE A 329 -11.64 -19.94 28.34
N THR A 330 -10.67 -19.03 28.35
CA THR A 330 -10.70 -17.81 27.52
C THR A 330 -9.62 -17.88 26.45
N ARG A 331 -9.92 -17.36 25.25
CA ARG A 331 -8.97 -17.28 24.13
C ARG A 331 -8.39 -15.87 24.02
N PHE A 332 -7.17 -15.77 23.49
CA PHE A 332 -6.61 -14.46 23.14
C PHE A 332 -7.39 -13.84 21.97
N VAL A 333 -7.89 -12.62 22.18
CA VAL A 333 -8.40 -11.72 21.15
C VAL A 333 -7.96 -10.33 21.54
N ASP A 334 -7.19 -9.72 20.65
CA ASP A 334 -6.78 -8.32 20.73
C ASP A 334 -7.00 -7.70 19.34
N GLU A 335 -7.32 -6.40 19.29
CA GLU A 335 -7.41 -5.66 18.05
C GLU A 335 -6.00 -5.45 17.45
N THR A 336 -4.95 -5.36 18.27
CA THR A 336 -3.55 -5.32 17.79
C THR A 336 -3.19 -6.57 16.96
N TYR A 337 -3.65 -7.75 17.39
CA TYR A 337 -3.49 -9.01 16.68
C TYR A 337 -4.33 -9.07 15.40
N GLY A 338 -5.46 -8.37 15.36
CA GLY A 338 -6.20 -8.15 14.11
C GLY A 338 -5.46 -7.22 13.14
N LEU A 339 -4.73 -6.23 13.66
CA LEU A 339 -3.97 -5.25 12.87
C LEU A 339 -2.65 -5.82 12.34
N ASP A 340 -1.84 -6.53 13.13
CA ASP A 340 -0.61 -7.21 12.65
C ASP A 340 -0.91 -8.19 11.50
N MET A 341 -2.01 -8.95 11.62
CA MET A 341 -2.50 -9.80 10.53
C MET A 341 -2.94 -9.01 9.29
N ALA A 342 -3.58 -7.84 9.47
CA ALA A 342 -3.99 -6.98 8.36
C ALA A 342 -2.80 -6.29 7.68
N GLU A 343 -1.81 -5.82 8.45
CA GLU A 343 -0.52 -5.29 8.00
C GLU A 343 0.19 -6.32 7.11
N TYR A 344 0.33 -7.56 7.58
CA TYR A 344 0.91 -8.66 6.82
C TYR A 344 0.17 -8.94 5.50
N ILE A 345 -1.16 -9.06 5.55
CA ILE A 345 -1.98 -9.34 4.37
C ILE A 345 -1.83 -8.25 3.32
N ILE A 346 -1.89 -6.97 3.73
CA ILE A 346 -1.77 -5.82 2.83
C ILE A 346 -0.36 -5.73 2.24
N MET A 347 0.68 -5.92 3.06
CA MET A 347 2.06 -6.03 2.59
C MET A 347 2.21 -7.10 1.51
N GLN A 348 1.71 -8.32 1.73
CA GLN A 348 1.82 -9.41 0.76
C GLN A 348 1.03 -9.15 -0.55
N ILE A 349 -0.18 -8.58 -0.48
CA ILE A 349 -0.97 -8.23 -1.67
C ILE A 349 -0.23 -7.20 -2.52
N VAL A 350 0.24 -6.11 -1.90
CA VAL A 350 0.93 -5.01 -2.60
C VAL A 350 2.28 -5.48 -3.15
N ALA A 351 3.05 -6.24 -2.38
CA ALA A 351 4.33 -6.81 -2.82
C ALA A 351 4.16 -7.76 -4.03
N PHE A 352 3.07 -8.55 -4.05
CA PHE A 352 2.76 -9.45 -5.15
C PHE A 352 2.35 -8.69 -6.43
N GLU A 353 1.37 -7.78 -6.36
CA GLU A 353 0.91 -7.00 -7.52
C GLU A 353 2.02 -6.13 -8.12
N ARG A 354 2.95 -5.63 -7.28
CA ARG A 354 4.13 -4.88 -7.72
C ARG A 354 5.27 -5.76 -8.22
N ARG A 355 5.17 -7.09 -8.08
CA ARG A 355 6.23 -8.07 -8.43
C ARG A 355 7.55 -7.76 -7.72
N GLN A 356 7.47 -7.28 -6.47
CA GLN A 356 8.59 -6.77 -5.66
C GLN A 356 9.73 -7.81 -5.53
N ARG A 357 9.38 -9.10 -5.50
CA ARG A 357 10.30 -10.26 -5.52
C ARG A 357 11.16 -10.36 -6.80
N GLU A 358 10.60 -10.02 -7.96
CA GLU A 358 11.34 -9.99 -9.23
C GLU A 358 12.12 -8.68 -9.43
N GLU A 359 11.61 -7.59 -8.88
CA GLU A 359 12.26 -6.28 -8.85
C GLU A 359 13.57 -6.37 -8.05
N TYR A 360 13.52 -6.91 -6.83
CA TYR A 360 14.67 -7.14 -5.96
C TYR A 360 15.82 -7.93 -6.63
N GLU A 361 15.52 -8.99 -7.36
CA GLU A 361 16.57 -9.78 -8.05
C GLU A 361 17.21 -9.03 -9.23
N LYS A 362 16.51 -8.05 -9.84
CA LYS A 362 17.07 -7.18 -10.89
C LYS A 362 17.92 -6.05 -10.28
N LEU A 363 17.42 -5.43 -9.20
CA LEU A 363 18.13 -4.35 -8.50
C LEU A 363 19.43 -4.85 -7.84
N LYS A 364 19.50 -6.11 -7.39
CA LYS A 364 20.75 -6.80 -6.99
C LYS A 364 21.85 -6.81 -8.06
N SER A 365 21.48 -6.63 -9.34
CA SER A 365 22.42 -6.56 -10.46
C SER A 365 22.79 -5.11 -10.85
N ALA A 366 22.40 -4.12 -10.04
CA ALA A 366 22.51 -2.68 -10.33
C ALA A 366 21.88 -2.25 -11.67
N VAL A 367 20.83 -2.97 -12.11
CA VAL A 367 20.08 -2.68 -13.35
C VAL A 367 18.82 -1.90 -13.00
N TRP A 368 18.73 -0.65 -13.45
CA TRP A 368 17.50 0.14 -13.38
C TRP A 368 16.46 -0.40 -14.40
N PRO A 369 15.30 -0.93 -13.97
CA PRO A 369 14.33 -1.55 -14.86
C PRO A 369 13.47 -0.51 -15.60
N HIS A 370 13.15 -0.78 -16.86
CA HIS A 370 12.30 0.11 -17.67
C HIS A 370 10.84 0.13 -17.20
N ASN A 371 10.24 1.33 -17.17
CA ASN A 371 8.88 1.61 -16.67
C ASN A 371 7.79 0.65 -17.16
N SER A 372 7.91 0.11 -18.38
CA SER A 372 7.01 -0.90 -18.95
C SER A 372 6.76 -2.14 -18.06
N MET A 373 7.65 -2.45 -17.11
CA MET A 373 7.43 -3.53 -16.13
C MET A 373 6.38 -3.20 -15.05
N PHE A 374 6.08 -1.93 -14.80
CA PHE A 374 5.30 -1.46 -13.66
C PHE A 374 3.92 -0.86 -14.00
N VAL A 375 3.65 -0.61 -15.30
CA VAL A 375 2.46 0.11 -15.79
C VAL A 375 1.13 -0.67 -15.67
N SER A 376 1.17 -1.97 -15.36
CA SER A 376 -0.02 -2.83 -15.25
C SER A 376 -0.04 -3.65 -13.95
N ARG A 377 -0.46 -3.03 -12.84
CA ARG A 377 -0.75 -3.65 -11.53
C ARG A 377 -2.20 -3.36 -11.09
N ARG A 378 -2.86 -4.27 -10.37
CA ARG A 378 -4.16 -3.95 -9.73
C ARG A 378 -3.88 -3.21 -8.42
N LEU A 379 -4.67 -2.17 -8.11
CA LEU A 379 -4.73 -1.61 -6.75
C LEU A 379 -5.70 -2.44 -5.90
N ILE A 380 -5.60 -2.37 -4.58
CA ILE A 380 -6.54 -3.05 -3.67
C ILE A 380 -7.98 -2.56 -3.93
N SER A 381 -8.15 -1.28 -4.26
CA SER A 381 -9.42 -0.66 -4.67
C SER A 381 -10.07 -1.26 -5.93
N GLN A 382 -9.32 -2.03 -6.73
CA GLN A 382 -9.78 -2.67 -7.96
C GLN A 382 -10.07 -4.18 -7.76
N MET A 383 -10.06 -4.68 -6.53
CA MET A 383 -10.16 -6.10 -6.23
C MET A 383 -11.48 -6.50 -5.55
N ASN A 384 -12.02 -7.63 -6.02
CA ASN A 384 -12.87 -8.47 -5.18
C ASN A 384 -11.95 -9.33 -4.29
N ILE A 385 -12.02 -9.15 -2.97
CA ILE A 385 -11.22 -9.92 -2.01
C ILE A 385 -12.16 -10.78 -1.16
N GLY A 386 -11.98 -12.09 -1.24
CA GLY A 386 -12.69 -13.08 -0.46
C GLY A 386 -11.95 -13.39 0.84
N ILE A 387 -12.60 -13.13 1.97
CA ILE A 387 -12.09 -13.49 3.30
C ILE A 387 -12.90 -14.69 3.81
N MET A 388 -12.23 -15.83 3.95
CA MET A 388 -12.81 -17.02 4.55
C MET A 388 -12.66 -16.92 6.07
N GLY A 389 -13.79 -16.75 6.77
CA GLY A 389 -13.83 -16.61 8.23
C GLY A 389 -13.91 -15.16 8.71
N ILE A 390 -15.09 -14.54 8.63
CA ILE A 390 -15.41 -13.26 9.28
C ILE A 390 -15.57 -13.43 10.80
N GLY A 391 -14.51 -13.89 11.47
CA GLY A 391 -14.32 -13.80 12.91
C GLY A 391 -13.72 -12.45 13.30
N ASN A 392 -13.26 -12.32 14.54
CA ASN A 392 -12.72 -11.04 15.05
C ASN A 392 -11.55 -10.52 14.20
N ILE A 393 -10.59 -11.39 13.86
CA ILE A 393 -9.46 -11.07 12.97
C ILE A 393 -9.97 -10.75 11.55
N GLY A 394 -10.82 -11.62 10.98
CA GLY A 394 -11.39 -11.42 9.64
C GLY A 394 -12.18 -10.13 9.48
N LYS A 395 -12.79 -9.61 10.55
CA LYS A 395 -13.41 -8.28 10.57
C LYS A 395 -12.40 -7.14 10.51
N VAL A 396 -11.30 -7.21 11.28
CA VAL A 396 -10.24 -6.18 11.23
C VAL A 396 -9.54 -6.18 9.87
N VAL A 397 -9.30 -7.36 9.29
CA VAL A 397 -8.77 -7.52 7.92
C VAL A 397 -9.74 -6.96 6.89
N ALA A 398 -11.04 -7.31 6.96
CA ALA A 398 -12.07 -6.77 6.06
C ALA A 398 -12.17 -5.24 6.15
N ARG A 399 -12.22 -4.69 7.36
CA ARG A 399 -12.27 -3.24 7.63
C ARG A 399 -11.03 -2.52 7.08
N SER A 400 -9.86 -3.15 7.16
CA SER A 400 -8.60 -2.56 6.68
C SER A 400 -8.46 -2.62 5.17
N LEU A 401 -8.83 -3.74 4.53
CA LEU A 401 -8.88 -3.82 3.06
C LEU A 401 -9.98 -2.90 2.49
N LYS A 402 -11.07 -2.66 3.23
CA LYS A 402 -12.10 -1.69 2.86
C LYS A 402 -11.65 -0.23 2.96
N HIS A 403 -10.70 0.10 3.84
CA HIS A 403 -10.06 1.42 3.87
C HIS A 403 -9.32 1.73 2.55
N PHE A 404 -8.81 0.69 1.88
CA PHE A 404 -8.29 0.76 0.51
C PHE A 404 -9.35 0.54 -0.58
N ASN A 405 -10.65 0.70 -0.26
CA ASN A 405 -11.80 0.60 -1.16
C ASN A 405 -12.05 -0.75 -1.86
N ALA A 406 -11.45 -1.87 -1.42
CA ALA A 406 -11.74 -3.19 -2.00
C ALA A 406 -13.23 -3.58 -1.92
N LYS A 407 -13.72 -4.42 -2.84
CA LYS A 407 -15.00 -5.13 -2.67
C LYS A 407 -14.76 -6.38 -1.84
N ILE A 408 -15.30 -6.42 -0.62
CA ILE A 408 -15.08 -7.51 0.32
C ILE A 408 -16.21 -8.53 0.23
N TRP A 409 -15.83 -9.78 -0.03
CA TRP A 409 -16.68 -10.95 0.07
C TRP A 409 -16.34 -11.71 1.37
N GLY A 410 -17.32 -11.91 2.24
CA GLY A 410 -17.15 -12.67 3.49
C GLY A 410 -17.77 -14.06 3.40
N LEU A 411 -16.95 -15.11 3.53
CA LEU A 411 -17.46 -16.46 3.75
C LEU A 411 -17.72 -16.67 5.25
N THR A 412 -18.95 -17.02 5.60
CA THR A 412 -19.38 -17.27 6.98
C THR A 412 -20.18 -18.56 7.08
N ARG A 413 -20.27 -19.19 8.26
CA ARG A 413 -21.16 -20.36 8.46
C ARG A 413 -22.64 -19.99 8.30
N THR A 414 -23.00 -18.76 8.68
CA THR A 414 -24.34 -18.19 8.62
C THR A 414 -24.24 -16.71 8.26
N ILE A 415 -25.06 -16.23 7.32
CA ILE A 415 -25.14 -14.81 7.00
C ILE A 415 -25.62 -14.05 8.25
N PRO A 416 -24.95 -12.97 8.70
CA PRO A 416 -25.37 -12.22 9.87
C PRO A 416 -26.63 -11.39 9.58
N THR A 417 -27.46 -11.21 10.60
CA THR A 417 -28.67 -10.36 10.53
C THR A 417 -28.31 -8.89 10.34
N THR A 418 -27.34 -8.40 11.12
CA THR A 418 -26.73 -7.08 10.94
C THR A 418 -25.51 -7.21 10.03
N LYS A 419 -25.52 -6.55 8.87
CA LYS A 419 -24.36 -6.48 7.99
C LYS A 419 -23.33 -5.48 8.54
N GLU A 420 -22.08 -5.89 8.64
CA GLU A 420 -20.95 -4.97 8.79
C GLU A 420 -20.85 -4.04 7.57
N PRO A 421 -20.64 -2.71 7.74
CA PRO A 421 -20.63 -1.75 6.63
C PRO A 421 -19.41 -1.91 5.70
N TYR A 422 -18.40 -2.66 6.13
CA TYR A 422 -17.17 -2.94 5.38
C TYR A 422 -17.16 -4.32 4.68
N ILE A 423 -18.31 -4.98 4.56
CA ILE A 423 -18.47 -6.25 3.83
C ILE A 423 -19.65 -6.15 2.87
N ASP A 424 -19.34 -6.10 1.58
CA ASP A 424 -20.32 -5.91 0.51
C ASP A 424 -21.17 -7.17 0.29
N GLU A 425 -20.51 -8.33 0.26
CA GLU A 425 -21.10 -9.63 -0.06
C GLU A 425 -20.90 -10.63 1.08
N TYR A 426 -21.93 -11.40 1.41
CA TYR A 426 -21.81 -12.55 2.30
C TYR A 426 -22.17 -13.83 1.54
N ARG A 427 -21.42 -14.90 1.76
CA ARG A 427 -21.71 -16.25 1.26
C ARG A 427 -21.50 -17.29 2.36
N THR A 428 -22.12 -18.45 2.23
CA THR A 428 -21.84 -19.60 3.09
C THR A 428 -21.09 -20.69 2.32
N THR A 429 -20.63 -21.73 3.01
CA THR A 429 -19.93 -22.87 2.39
C THR A 429 -20.75 -23.55 1.28
N ASN A 430 -22.08 -23.48 1.33
CA ASN A 430 -22.96 -23.96 0.26
C ASN A 430 -22.79 -23.20 -1.06
N SER A 431 -22.32 -21.95 -1.01
CA SER A 431 -21.99 -21.09 -2.14
C SER A 431 -20.47 -20.91 -2.31
N LEU A 432 -19.65 -21.82 -1.78
CA LEU A 432 -18.19 -21.74 -1.91
C LEU A 432 -17.70 -21.65 -3.36
N PRO A 433 -18.24 -22.43 -4.34
CA PRO A 433 -17.85 -22.28 -5.75
C PRO A 433 -18.09 -20.86 -6.30
N GLU A 434 -19.22 -20.24 -5.95
CA GLU A 434 -19.58 -18.87 -6.36
C GLU A 434 -18.63 -17.83 -5.73
N PHE A 435 -18.31 -18.00 -4.44
CA PHE A 435 -17.35 -17.15 -3.74
C PHE A 435 -15.96 -17.22 -4.39
N LEU A 436 -15.46 -18.43 -4.66
CA LEU A 436 -14.18 -18.65 -5.36
C LEU A 436 -14.21 -18.07 -6.78
N SER A 437 -15.30 -18.26 -7.51
CA SER A 437 -15.47 -17.75 -8.88
C SER A 437 -15.76 -16.24 -8.97
N ASN A 438 -15.72 -15.50 -7.86
CA ASN A 438 -15.86 -14.03 -7.86
C ASN A 438 -14.67 -13.28 -7.24
N CYS A 439 -13.68 -13.97 -6.65
CA CYS A 439 -12.59 -13.32 -5.91
C CYS A 439 -11.25 -13.33 -6.67
N HIS A 440 -10.51 -12.22 -6.60
CA HIS A 440 -9.12 -12.09 -7.08
C HIS A 440 -8.10 -12.57 -6.04
N TYR A 441 -8.40 -12.37 -4.75
CA TYR A 441 -7.65 -12.91 -3.62
C TYR A 441 -8.59 -13.71 -2.73
N ILE A 442 -8.15 -14.89 -2.28
CA ILE A 442 -8.92 -15.82 -1.44
C ILE A 442 -8.10 -16.05 -0.17
N ILE A 443 -8.48 -15.37 0.90
CA ILE A 443 -7.72 -15.28 2.15
C ILE A 443 -8.36 -16.19 3.20
N ASN A 444 -7.70 -17.29 3.56
CA ASN A 444 -8.14 -18.15 4.65
C ASN A 444 -7.64 -17.65 6.01
N ILE A 445 -8.60 -17.34 6.89
CA ILE A 445 -8.39 -17.03 8.32
C ILE A 445 -9.34 -17.89 9.20
N MET A 446 -9.83 -19.01 8.68
CA MET A 446 -10.74 -19.89 9.42
C MET A 446 -10.01 -20.74 10.47
N PRO A 447 -10.67 -21.03 11.62
CA PRO A 447 -10.18 -22.02 12.57
C PRO A 447 -10.24 -23.43 11.98
N ALA A 448 -9.40 -24.32 12.48
CA ALA A 448 -9.47 -25.75 12.18
C ALA A 448 -10.66 -26.37 12.92
N THR A 449 -11.65 -26.87 12.17
CA THR A 449 -12.81 -27.62 12.67
C THR A 449 -13.09 -28.78 11.70
N PRO A 450 -13.92 -29.77 12.07
CA PRO A 450 -14.28 -30.86 11.16
C PRO A 450 -14.92 -30.38 9.85
N GLU A 451 -15.59 -29.22 9.85
CA GLU A 451 -16.25 -28.62 8.68
C GLU A 451 -15.33 -27.75 7.82
N THR A 452 -14.17 -27.32 8.34
CA THR A 452 -13.16 -26.57 7.55
C THR A 452 -12.01 -27.47 7.07
N ASN A 453 -11.82 -28.63 7.68
CA ASN A 453 -10.77 -29.58 7.35
C ASN A 453 -10.89 -30.11 5.91
N GLY A 454 -9.98 -29.71 5.04
CA GLY A 454 -9.95 -30.11 3.63
C GLY A 454 -11.04 -29.47 2.77
N LEU A 455 -11.63 -28.34 3.20
CA LEU A 455 -12.72 -27.67 2.47
C LEU A 455 -12.33 -27.25 1.04
N LEU A 456 -11.04 -27.04 0.77
CA LEU A 456 -10.49 -26.67 -0.54
C LEU A 456 -9.78 -27.83 -1.28
N ASN A 457 -9.91 -29.07 -0.80
CA ASN A 457 -9.27 -30.25 -1.41
C ASN A 457 -9.78 -30.57 -2.83
N GLY A 458 -8.98 -31.34 -3.57
CA GLY A 458 -9.23 -31.77 -4.94
C GLY A 458 -9.49 -30.60 -5.90
N ASP A 459 -10.48 -30.77 -6.79
CA ASP A 459 -10.86 -29.79 -7.82
C ASP A 459 -11.49 -28.48 -7.27
N MET A 460 -11.60 -28.25 -5.96
CA MET A 460 -12.33 -27.08 -5.44
C MET A 460 -11.75 -25.74 -5.91
N LEU A 461 -10.42 -25.61 -5.98
CA LEU A 461 -9.76 -24.39 -6.47
C LEU A 461 -9.95 -24.14 -7.98
N LYS A 462 -10.42 -25.12 -8.76
CA LYS A 462 -10.74 -24.98 -10.19
C LYS A 462 -11.77 -23.89 -10.48
N ASN A 463 -12.65 -23.59 -9.52
CA ASN A 463 -13.62 -22.50 -9.58
C ASN A 463 -12.95 -21.10 -9.67
N CYS A 464 -11.68 -20.97 -9.30
CA CYS A 464 -10.95 -19.70 -9.30
C CYS A 464 -10.31 -19.37 -10.67
N LYS A 465 -10.26 -20.35 -11.60
CA LYS A 465 -9.43 -20.35 -12.80
C LYS A 465 -9.60 -19.12 -13.69
N GLU A 466 -10.84 -18.68 -13.89
CA GLU A 466 -11.16 -17.58 -14.82
C GLU A 466 -10.82 -16.19 -14.23
N ASN A 467 -10.55 -16.09 -12.92
CA ASN A 467 -10.25 -14.82 -12.23
C ASN A 467 -8.75 -14.54 -12.06
N ASN A 468 -7.86 -15.46 -12.47
CA ASN A 468 -6.43 -15.43 -12.14
C ASN A 468 -6.20 -15.29 -10.62
N ALA A 469 -7.02 -15.98 -9.81
CA ALA A 469 -7.05 -15.72 -8.37
C ALA A 469 -5.78 -16.17 -7.63
N ILE A 470 -5.52 -15.56 -6.48
CA ILE A 470 -4.37 -15.82 -5.62
C ILE A 470 -4.88 -16.34 -4.27
N PHE A 471 -4.38 -17.49 -3.84
CA PHE A 471 -4.74 -18.07 -2.55
C PHE A 471 -3.79 -17.59 -1.45
N MET A 472 -4.32 -17.12 -0.32
CA MET A 472 -3.54 -16.74 0.85
C MET A 472 -3.99 -17.59 2.04
N ASN A 473 -3.06 -18.27 2.72
CA ASN A 473 -3.37 -19.01 3.94
C ASN A 473 -2.58 -18.47 5.15
N VAL A 474 -3.33 -17.86 6.07
CA VAL A 474 -2.83 -17.30 7.35
C VAL A 474 -3.70 -17.77 8.53
N GLY A 475 -4.58 -18.75 8.29
CA GLY A 475 -5.51 -19.31 9.26
C GLY A 475 -4.97 -20.62 9.83
N ARG A 476 -5.22 -21.72 9.12
CA ARG A 476 -4.70 -23.06 9.45
C ARG A 476 -4.40 -23.83 8.17
N GLY A 477 -3.31 -24.61 8.17
CA GLY A 477 -2.87 -25.36 7.01
C GLY A 477 -3.88 -26.39 6.50
N ASN A 478 -4.57 -27.06 7.42
CA ASN A 478 -5.53 -28.14 7.13
C ASN A 478 -6.80 -27.74 6.33
N ILE A 479 -6.88 -26.50 5.83
CA ILE A 479 -7.91 -26.05 4.89
C ILE A 479 -7.80 -26.73 3.51
N ILE A 480 -6.57 -27.09 3.11
CA ILE A 480 -6.23 -27.75 1.85
C ILE A 480 -5.03 -28.68 2.07
N LYS A 481 -4.98 -29.81 1.37
CA LYS A 481 -3.76 -30.65 1.30
C LYS A 481 -2.67 -29.99 0.47
N GLU A 482 -1.41 -30.22 0.84
CA GLU A 482 -0.27 -29.68 0.07
C GLU A 482 -0.23 -30.22 -1.38
N ASP A 483 -0.56 -31.51 -1.60
CA ASP A 483 -0.66 -32.09 -2.95
C ASP A 483 -1.79 -31.46 -3.80
N ASP A 484 -2.95 -31.18 -3.20
CA ASP A 484 -4.07 -30.54 -3.89
C ASP A 484 -3.75 -29.08 -4.26
N LEU A 485 -3.03 -28.38 -3.38
CA LEU A 485 -2.55 -27.02 -3.64
C LEU A 485 -1.49 -26.98 -4.75
N VAL A 486 -0.52 -27.90 -4.72
CA VAL A 486 0.46 -28.08 -5.81
C VAL A 486 -0.25 -28.37 -7.13
N ASN A 487 -1.22 -29.30 -7.13
CA ASN A 487 -2.00 -29.65 -8.32
C ASN A 487 -2.78 -28.43 -8.87
N ALA A 488 -3.38 -27.60 -8.00
CA ALA A 488 -4.08 -26.38 -8.41
C ALA A 488 -3.14 -25.31 -9.01
N LEU A 489 -1.90 -25.22 -8.53
CA LEU A 489 -0.86 -24.33 -9.06
C LEU A 489 -0.27 -24.84 -10.39
N GLU A 490 -0.01 -26.15 -10.50
CA GLU A 490 0.50 -26.80 -11.72
C GLU A 490 -0.54 -26.74 -12.86
N ASN A 491 -1.83 -26.91 -12.55
CA ASN A 491 -2.94 -26.77 -13.51
C ASN A 491 -3.41 -25.31 -13.74
N LYS A 492 -2.79 -24.31 -13.08
CA LYS A 492 -3.14 -22.89 -13.17
C LYS A 492 -4.63 -22.60 -12.86
N TRP A 493 -5.18 -23.29 -11.87
CA TRP A 493 -6.50 -22.98 -11.31
C TRP A 493 -6.43 -21.75 -10.39
N ILE A 494 -5.27 -21.53 -9.76
CA ILE A 494 -4.86 -20.29 -9.11
C ILE A 494 -3.52 -19.83 -9.72
N THR A 495 -3.30 -18.51 -9.73
CA THR A 495 -2.08 -17.89 -10.27
C THR A 495 -0.89 -18.11 -9.35
N ALA A 496 -1.12 -18.01 -8.04
CA ALA A 496 -0.08 -18.00 -7.00
C ALA A 496 -0.67 -18.39 -5.63
N ALA A 497 0.22 -18.74 -4.70
CA ALA A 497 -0.12 -18.99 -3.31
C ALA A 497 0.80 -18.20 -2.36
N ILE A 498 0.25 -17.67 -1.27
CA ILE A 498 0.98 -16.98 -0.20
C ILE A 498 0.66 -17.69 1.11
N LEU A 499 1.64 -18.35 1.71
CA LEU A 499 1.43 -19.38 2.71
C LEU A 499 2.25 -19.08 3.97
N ASP A 500 1.57 -18.87 5.09
CA ASP A 500 2.19 -18.77 6.41
C ASP A 500 2.02 -20.06 7.23
N VAL A 501 1.05 -20.90 6.87
CA VAL A 501 0.64 -22.11 7.63
C VAL A 501 0.40 -23.32 6.70
N PHE A 502 0.76 -24.51 7.17
CA PHE A 502 0.95 -25.73 6.36
C PHE A 502 0.32 -26.99 7.00
N GLU A 503 0.20 -28.09 6.23
CA GLU A 503 -0.36 -29.35 6.78
C GLU A 503 0.64 -30.01 7.74
N VAL A 504 1.94 -29.88 7.44
CA VAL A 504 3.04 -30.24 8.34
C VAL A 504 3.92 -29.02 8.59
N GLU A 505 4.08 -28.64 9.86
CA GLU A 505 4.93 -27.53 10.29
C GLU A 505 6.03 -28.04 11.25
N PRO A 506 7.32 -27.69 11.04
CA PRO A 506 7.89 -26.97 9.89
C PRO A 506 7.67 -27.67 8.54
N LEU A 507 7.43 -26.89 7.49
CA LEU A 507 7.26 -27.40 6.12
C LEU A 507 8.50 -28.23 5.71
N PRO A 508 8.35 -29.52 5.35
CA PRO A 508 9.49 -30.37 5.00
C PRO A 508 10.33 -29.79 3.87
N SER A 509 11.66 -29.88 3.97
CA SER A 509 12.60 -29.34 2.96
C SER A 509 12.45 -30.00 1.57
N THR A 510 11.81 -31.17 1.51
CA THR A 510 11.46 -31.88 0.27
C THR A 510 10.14 -31.42 -0.37
N SER A 511 9.36 -30.52 0.25
CA SER A 511 8.10 -30.04 -0.32
C SER A 511 8.34 -29.22 -1.59
N LYS A 512 7.59 -29.50 -2.66
CA LYS A 512 7.66 -28.77 -3.94
C LYS A 512 7.49 -27.26 -3.75
N LEU A 513 6.64 -26.86 -2.81
CA LEU A 513 6.21 -25.47 -2.56
C LEU A 513 7.39 -24.51 -2.34
N TRP A 514 8.51 -24.96 -1.78
CA TRP A 514 9.73 -24.16 -1.64
C TRP A 514 10.25 -23.59 -2.97
N THR A 515 10.13 -24.37 -4.05
CA THR A 515 10.78 -24.12 -5.35
C THR A 515 9.86 -23.49 -6.40
N MET A 516 8.55 -23.44 -6.14
CA MET A 516 7.57 -22.92 -7.10
C MET A 516 7.66 -21.37 -7.14
N PRO A 517 7.98 -20.73 -8.29
CA PRO A 517 8.22 -19.30 -8.35
C PRO A 517 6.99 -18.44 -8.05
N GLN A 518 5.79 -19.01 -8.22
CA GLN A 518 4.50 -18.40 -7.86
C GLN A 518 4.07 -18.67 -6.41
N VAL A 519 4.95 -19.17 -5.54
CA VAL A 519 4.66 -19.44 -4.13
C VAL A 519 5.54 -18.59 -3.22
N ILE A 520 4.91 -17.86 -2.30
CA ILE A 520 5.56 -17.12 -1.21
C ILE A 520 5.32 -17.88 0.08
N ILE A 521 6.37 -18.09 0.88
CA ILE A 521 6.32 -18.82 2.15
C ILE A 521 6.86 -17.93 3.27
N THR A 522 6.13 -17.87 4.38
CA THR A 522 6.59 -17.30 5.66
C THR A 522 6.44 -18.33 6.79
N PRO A 523 7.27 -18.28 7.84
CA PRO A 523 7.38 -19.37 8.82
C PRO A 523 6.41 -19.22 10.01
N HIS A 524 5.09 -19.24 9.76
CA HIS A 524 4.03 -19.05 10.76
C HIS A 524 4.20 -17.77 11.61
N ASN A 525 4.41 -16.63 10.94
CA ASN A 525 4.66 -15.34 11.58
C ASN A 525 3.79 -14.17 11.05
N ALA A 526 2.75 -14.47 10.24
CA ALA A 526 1.78 -13.49 9.72
C ALA A 526 1.08 -12.70 10.83
N CYS A 527 1.02 -13.24 12.05
CA CYS A 527 0.74 -12.47 13.25
C CYS A 527 1.47 -13.09 14.45
N THR A 528 1.97 -12.26 15.38
CA THR A 528 2.69 -12.73 16.58
C THR A 528 1.97 -12.30 17.85
N VAL A 529 1.75 -13.23 18.79
CA VAL A 529 1.19 -12.89 20.10
C VAL A 529 2.27 -12.22 20.96
N ARG A 530 1.99 -11.01 21.45
CA ARG A 530 2.92 -10.26 22.29
C ARG A 530 2.63 -10.41 23.79
N ALA A 531 3.67 -10.35 24.61
CA ALA A 531 3.57 -10.58 26.06
C ALA A 531 2.80 -9.47 26.81
N ASP A 532 2.89 -8.23 26.35
CA ASP A 532 2.13 -7.07 26.85
C ASP A 532 0.62 -7.25 26.60
N GLY A 533 0.22 -7.64 25.39
CA GLY A 533 -1.16 -7.98 25.04
C GLY A 533 -1.72 -9.12 25.91
N ILE A 534 -0.96 -10.22 26.08
CA ILE A 534 -1.35 -11.33 26.96
C ILE A 534 -1.56 -10.83 28.39
N ALA A 535 -0.61 -10.06 28.94
CA ALA A 535 -0.68 -9.55 30.31
C ALA A 535 -1.88 -8.62 30.53
N ASN A 536 -2.19 -7.75 29.55
CA ASN A 536 -3.34 -6.85 29.61
C ASN A 536 -4.68 -7.61 29.54
N LEU A 537 -4.81 -8.62 28.66
CA LEU A 537 -6.00 -9.47 28.62
C LEU A 537 -6.14 -10.29 29.92
N PHE A 538 -5.04 -10.88 30.41
CA PHE A 538 -5.05 -11.64 31.67
C PHE A 538 -5.46 -10.76 32.85
N LYS A 539 -4.92 -9.54 32.95
CA LYS A 539 -5.33 -8.56 33.97
C LYS A 539 -6.83 -8.25 33.88
N SER A 540 -7.35 -7.93 32.70
CA SER A 540 -8.78 -7.66 32.50
C SER A 540 -9.66 -8.85 32.89
N ASN A 541 -9.24 -10.08 32.54
CA ASN A 541 -9.96 -11.29 32.90
C ASN A 541 -9.89 -11.58 34.40
N TYR A 542 -8.75 -11.36 35.05
CA TYR A 542 -8.56 -11.52 36.49
C TYR A 542 -9.38 -10.51 37.30
N GLU A 543 -9.38 -9.23 36.91
CA GLU A 543 -10.20 -8.18 37.55
C GLU A 543 -11.70 -8.45 37.43
N LYS A 544 -12.15 -9.05 36.32
CA LYS A 544 -13.54 -9.49 36.14
C LYS A 544 -13.87 -10.74 36.95
N TYR A 545 -12.99 -11.73 36.92
CA TYR A 545 -13.11 -12.98 37.68
C TYR A 545 -13.29 -12.71 39.18
N MET A 546 -12.44 -11.84 39.75
CA MET A 546 -12.48 -11.50 41.19
C MET A 546 -13.73 -10.72 41.62
N LYS A 547 -14.50 -10.17 40.67
CA LYS A 547 -15.79 -9.53 40.92
C LYS A 547 -17.00 -10.42 40.60
N GLY A 548 -16.77 -11.61 40.05
CA GLY A 548 -17.84 -12.47 39.50
C GLY A 548 -18.45 -11.96 38.18
N GLU A 549 -17.77 -11.04 37.47
CA GLU A 549 -18.20 -10.55 36.16
C GLU A 549 -17.94 -11.59 35.05
N THR A 550 -18.77 -11.57 34.00
CA THR A 550 -18.57 -12.43 32.82
C THR A 550 -17.23 -12.13 32.12
N LEU A 551 -16.39 -13.15 31.98
CA LEU A 551 -15.12 -13.01 31.26
C LEU A 551 -15.37 -12.80 29.75
N PRO A 552 -14.65 -11.89 29.08
CA PRO A 552 -14.66 -11.80 27.62
C PRO A 552 -13.97 -13.00 26.99
N ASN A 553 -14.25 -13.25 25.71
CA ASN A 553 -13.56 -14.24 24.89
C ASN A 553 -13.58 -15.69 25.43
N VAL A 554 -14.67 -16.13 26.08
CA VAL A 554 -14.84 -17.53 26.49
C VAL A 554 -14.90 -18.44 25.25
N LEU A 555 -14.06 -19.49 25.24
CA LEU A 555 -13.99 -20.52 24.21
C LEU A 555 -15.27 -21.37 24.21
N ASN A 556 -15.87 -21.62 23.04
CA ASN A 556 -16.92 -22.63 22.93
C ASN A 556 -16.30 -23.98 22.59
N ILE A 557 -16.17 -24.85 23.60
CA ILE A 557 -15.53 -26.17 23.51
C ILE A 557 -16.15 -27.04 22.39
N GLN A 558 -17.47 -26.99 22.18
CA GLN A 558 -18.15 -27.75 21.12
C GLN A 558 -17.89 -27.23 19.71
N ARG A 559 -17.40 -25.99 19.57
CA ARG A 559 -17.08 -25.35 18.28
C ARG A 559 -15.58 -25.26 18.02
N GLY A 560 -14.74 -25.42 19.05
CA GLY A 560 -13.28 -25.28 18.97
C GLY A 560 -12.76 -23.84 18.92
N TYR A 561 -13.62 -22.82 19.05
CA TYR A 561 -13.27 -21.40 19.01
C TYR A 561 -14.27 -20.50 19.76
#